data_AF-A0ABF7Q895-F1
#
_entry.id   AF-A0ABF7Q895-F1
#
_cell.length_a   1.000
_cell.length_b   1.000
_cell.length_c   1.000
_cell.angle_alpha   90.00
_cell.angle_beta   90.00
_cell.angle_gamma   90.00
#
_symmetry.space_group_name_H-M   'P 1'
#
loop_
_entity.id
_entity.type
_entity.pdbx_description
1 polymer ?
#
loop_
_entity_poly.entity_id
_entity_poly.type
_entity_poly.pdbx_seq_one_letter_code
_entity_poly.pdbx_strand_id
1 'polypeptide(L)'
;MVAKQGRASRPELIECHDCGQAVSFTAAACPHCGSTEPAGPVVQSRRELRRLRIEASNDRRLVIVTLLCAGLGGFYGAVMGPGGVASAGTALFYGFIGAVIGMPAAFIINVTRGLFD
;
A
#
# COMPACT_ATOMS: atom_id res chain seq x y z
N MET A 1 -25.11 -11.65 21.35
CA MET A 1 -24.92 -10.66 22.44
C MET A 1 -23.47 -10.74 22.91
N VAL A 2 -22.60 -9.83 22.46
CA VAL A 2 -21.22 -9.73 22.98
C VAL A 2 -21.21 -8.55 23.94
N ALA A 3 -21.17 -8.84 25.23
CA ALA A 3 -21.06 -7.84 26.27
C ALA A 3 -19.62 -7.83 26.82
N LYS A 4 -18.98 -6.68 26.62
CA LYS A 4 -18.05 -5.95 27.50
C LYS A 4 -17.02 -6.78 28.29
N GLN A 5 -15.74 -6.45 28.11
CA GLN A 5 -14.84 -6.17 29.25
C GLN A 5 -13.85 -5.05 28.88
N GLY A 6 -14.14 -3.83 29.34
CA GLY A 6 -13.08 -2.87 29.67
C GLY A 6 -12.61 -3.19 31.09
N ARG A 7 -11.31 -3.46 31.29
CA ARG A 7 -10.73 -3.57 32.64
C ARG A 7 -9.20 -3.40 32.64
N ALA A 8 -8.77 -2.22 33.10
CA ALA A 8 -7.52 -1.88 33.80
C ALA A 8 -6.16 -2.21 33.12
N SER A 9 -5.29 -1.18 33.07
CA SER A 9 -3.88 -1.23 32.72
C SER A 9 -3.10 -2.24 33.58
N ARG A 10 -3.07 -3.51 33.17
CA ARG A 10 -1.98 -4.40 33.57
C ARG A 10 -0.77 -3.95 32.75
N PRO A 11 0.42 -3.74 33.33
CA PRO A 11 1.61 -3.57 32.52
C PRO A 11 1.65 -4.78 31.59
N GLU A 12 1.58 -4.58 30.27
CA GLU A 12 1.76 -5.67 29.32
C GLU A 12 3.21 -6.12 29.49
N LEU A 13 3.40 -7.26 30.15
CA LEU A 13 4.70 -7.90 30.23
C LEU A 13 4.89 -8.68 28.93
N ILE A 14 5.97 -8.36 28.22
CA ILE A 14 6.47 -9.12 27.07
C ILE A 14 7.69 -9.94 27.48
N GLU A 15 8.00 -11.00 26.76
CA GLU A 15 9.26 -11.71 26.97
C GLU A 15 10.40 -10.95 26.28
N CYS A 16 11.51 -10.78 27.00
CA CYS A 16 12.71 -10.17 26.44
C CYS A 16 13.25 -11.05 25.31
N HIS A 17 13.47 -10.46 24.14
CA HIS A 17 13.98 -11.16 22.95
C HIS A 17 15.29 -11.92 23.20
N ASP A 18 16.19 -11.38 24.04
CA ASP A 18 17.53 -11.95 24.21
C ASP A 18 17.63 -12.98 25.34
N CYS A 19 16.84 -12.84 26.41
CA CYS A 19 16.93 -13.72 27.59
C CYS A 19 15.64 -14.47 27.96
N GLY A 20 14.53 -14.19 27.27
CA GLY A 20 13.23 -14.86 27.46
C GLY A 20 12.51 -14.51 28.76
N GLN A 21 13.05 -13.60 29.59
CA GLN A 21 12.41 -13.20 30.85
C GLN A 21 11.30 -12.18 30.63
N ALA A 22 10.26 -12.22 31.46
CA ALA A 22 9.14 -11.27 31.38
C ALA A 22 9.59 -9.86 31.79
N VAL A 23 9.37 -8.88 30.91
CA VAL A 23 9.74 -7.48 31.07
C VAL A 23 8.58 -6.58 30.65
N SER A 24 8.49 -5.38 31.23
CA SER A 24 7.44 -4.43 30.84
C SER A 24 7.64 -3.95 29.39
N PHE A 25 6.55 -3.83 28.62
CA PHE A 25 6.56 -3.28 27.26
C PHE A 25 7.19 -1.88 27.16
N THR A 26 7.15 -1.09 28.24
CA THR A 26 7.72 0.27 28.30
C THR A 26 9.12 0.31 28.90
N ALA A 27 9.74 -0.84 29.23
CA ALA A 27 11.08 -0.86 29.81
C ALA A 27 12.13 -0.47 28.74
N ALA A 28 12.90 0.58 29.00
CA ALA A 28 13.98 1.02 28.12
C ALA A 28 15.16 0.02 28.05
N ALA A 29 15.27 -0.85 29.04
CA ALA A 29 16.23 -1.96 29.04
C ALA A 29 15.68 -3.15 29.84
N CYS A 30 16.10 -4.36 29.48
CA CYS A 30 15.77 -5.57 30.22
C CYS A 30 16.53 -5.58 31.57
N PRO A 31 15.83 -5.65 32.72
CA PRO A 31 16.47 -5.69 34.04
C PRO A 31 17.21 -7.00 34.33
N HIS A 32 17.02 -8.04 33.52
CA HIS A 32 17.62 -9.36 33.72
C HIS A 32 18.93 -9.57 32.94
N CYS A 33 19.02 -9.05 31.71
CA CYS A 33 20.20 -9.23 30.84
C CYS A 33 20.85 -7.92 30.37
N GLY A 34 20.23 -6.77 30.62
CA GLY A 34 20.75 -5.46 30.18
C GLY A 34 20.50 -5.11 28.72
N SER A 35 19.73 -5.92 27.97
CA SER A 35 19.36 -5.60 26.58
C SER A 35 18.64 -4.26 26.49
N THR A 36 19.10 -3.37 25.61
CA THR A 36 18.49 -2.05 25.37
C THR A 36 17.27 -2.12 24.44
N GLU A 37 17.00 -3.27 23.82
CA GLU A 37 15.86 -3.49 22.93
C GLU A 37 15.10 -4.76 23.36
N PRO A 38 14.42 -4.73 24.52
CA PRO A 38 13.76 -5.92 25.07
C PRO A 38 12.68 -6.51 24.17
N ALA A 39 12.02 -5.70 23.33
CA ALA A 39 10.99 -6.14 22.40
C ALA A 39 11.54 -6.79 21.11
N GLY A 40 12.84 -6.68 20.84
CA GLY A 40 13.48 -7.16 19.61
C GLY A 40 13.03 -6.41 18.34
N PRO A 41 13.62 -6.75 17.18
CA PRO A 41 13.20 -6.18 15.90
C PRO A 41 11.76 -6.59 15.60
N VAL A 42 10.95 -5.63 15.13
CA VAL A 42 9.53 -5.85 14.82
C VAL A 42 9.41 -6.95 13.75
N VAL A 43 9.07 -8.17 14.16
CA VAL A 43 8.87 -9.28 13.23
C VAL A 43 7.52 -9.06 12.55
N GLN A 44 7.54 -8.53 11.33
CA GLN A 44 6.31 -8.36 10.55
C GLN A 44 5.60 -9.70 10.42
N SER A 45 4.31 -9.71 10.78
CA SER A 45 3.53 -10.93 10.73
C SER A 45 3.44 -11.46 9.28
N ARG A 46 3.44 -12.79 9.11
CA ARG A 46 3.25 -13.39 7.77
C ARG A 46 1.96 -12.91 7.08
N ARG A 47 0.96 -12.51 7.87
CA ARG A 47 -0.31 -11.97 7.38
C ARG A 47 -0.14 -10.57 6.79
N GLU A 48 0.67 -9.75 7.42
CA GLU A 48 0.99 -8.39 6.98
C GLU A 48 1.88 -8.40 5.73
N LEU A 49 2.88 -9.29 5.68
CA LEU A 49 3.66 -9.53 4.45
C LEU A 49 2.79 -9.99 3.27
N ARG A 50 1.78 -10.82 3.52
CA ARG A 50 0.80 -11.21 2.48
C ARG A 50 -0.03 -10.02 2.01
N ARG A 51 -0.51 -9.17 2.94
CA ARG A 51 -1.24 -7.94 2.58
C ARG A 51 -0.39 -6.99 1.75
N LEU A 52 0.85 -6.73 2.16
CA LEU A 52 1.78 -5.88 1.42
C LEU A 52 2.05 -6.39 0.00
N ARG A 53 2.14 -7.72 -0.19
CA ARG A 53 2.30 -8.30 -1.53
C ARG A 53 1.05 -8.12 -2.41
N ILE A 54 -0.14 -8.21 -1.82
CA ILE A 54 -1.42 -7.99 -2.53
C ILE A 54 -1.53 -6.52 -2.92
N GLU A 55 -1.24 -5.60 -2.00
CA GLU A 55 -1.27 -4.15 -2.24
C GLU A 55 -0.27 -3.75 -3.34
N ALA A 56 0.96 -4.25 -3.28
CA ALA A 56 1.98 -3.97 -4.28
C ALA A 56 1.59 -4.44 -5.69
N SER A 57 0.86 -5.55 -5.81
CA SER A 57 0.35 -6.05 -7.10
C SER A 57 -0.80 -5.18 -7.63
N ASN A 58 -1.68 -4.72 -6.73
CA ASN A 58 -2.78 -3.82 -7.04
C ASN A 58 -2.27 -2.46 -7.54
N ASP A 59 -1.33 -1.86 -6.81
CA ASP A 59 -0.68 -0.60 -7.18
C ASP A 59 -0.01 -0.69 -8.55
N ARG A 60 0.73 -1.77 -8.80
CA ARG A 60 1.41 -1.96 -10.09
C ARG A 60 0.42 -2.03 -11.25
N ARG A 61 -0.73 -2.69 -11.10
CA ARG A 61 -1.76 -2.76 -12.15
C ARG A 61 -2.41 -1.40 -12.38
N LEU A 62 -2.76 -0.69 -11.30
CA LEU A 62 -3.36 0.64 -11.38
C LEU A 62 -2.45 1.62 -12.11
N VAL A 63 -1.15 1.62 -11.78
CA VAL A 63 -0.14 2.44 -12.45
C VAL A 63 -0.02 2.07 -13.94
N ILE A 64 0.07 0.78 -14.29
CA ILE A 64 0.21 0.34 -15.68
C ILE A 64 -0.99 0.78 -16.54
N VAL A 65 -2.22 0.52 -16.08
CA VAL A 65 -3.44 0.85 -16.85
C VAL A 65 -3.56 2.36 -17.04
N THR A 66 -3.28 3.14 -15.99
CA THR A 66 -3.33 4.60 -16.05
C THR A 66 -2.30 5.17 -17.01
N LEU A 67 -1.05 4.66 -16.98
CA LEU A 67 0.00 5.07 -17.92
C LEU A 67 -0.33 4.69 -19.36
N LEU A 68 -0.92 3.52 -19.60
CA LEU A 68 -1.35 3.10 -20.93
C LEU A 68 -2.45 4.00 -21.49
N CYS A 69 -3.50 4.28 -20.71
CA CYS A 69 -4.57 5.17 -21.14
C CYS A 69 -4.07 6.60 -21.36
N ALA A 70 -3.22 7.12 -20.46
CA ALA A 70 -2.60 8.43 -20.62
C ALA A 70 -1.69 8.51 -21.85
N GLY A 71 -0.87 7.48 -22.09
CA GLY A 71 0.00 7.39 -23.26
C GLY A 71 -0.77 7.30 -24.57
N LEU A 72 -1.84 6.49 -24.62
CA LEU A 72 -2.71 6.38 -25.79
C LEU A 72 -3.46 7.68 -26.06
N GLY A 73 -3.97 8.35 -25.02
CA GLY A 73 -4.59 9.67 -25.15
C GLY A 73 -3.61 10.72 -25.65
N GLY A 74 -2.39 10.74 -25.09
CA GLY A 74 -1.34 11.65 -25.53
C GLY A 74 -0.93 11.42 -26.98
N PHE A 75 -0.76 10.17 -27.38
CA PHE A 75 -0.46 9.79 -28.76
C PHE A 75 -1.58 10.19 -29.71
N TYR A 76 -2.84 9.94 -29.34
CA TYR A 76 -4.01 10.37 -30.12
C TYR A 76 -4.05 11.89 -30.30
N GLY A 77 -3.86 12.67 -29.22
CA GLY A 77 -3.85 14.13 -29.27
C GLY A 77 -2.67 14.72 -30.05
N ALA A 78 -1.54 14.01 -30.12
CA ALA A 78 -0.38 14.39 -30.92
C ALA A 78 -0.59 14.11 -32.42
N VAL A 79 -1.22 12.99 -32.78
CA VAL A 79 -1.45 12.58 -34.17
C VAL A 79 -2.63 13.34 -34.80
N MET A 80 -3.72 13.52 -34.04
CA MET A 80 -4.96 14.13 -34.56
C MET A 80 -5.08 15.63 -34.22
N GLY A 81 -4.10 16.21 -33.53
CA GLY A 81 -4.09 17.62 -33.18
C GLY A 81 -3.85 18.55 -34.38
N PRO A 82 -4.24 19.83 -34.28
CA PRO A 82 -3.85 20.83 -35.26
C PRO A 82 -2.32 20.94 -35.24
N GLY A 83 -1.67 20.61 -36.37
CA GLY A 83 -0.21 20.49 -36.46
C GLY A 83 0.56 21.74 -35.99
N GLY A 84 1.84 21.58 -35.69
CA GLY A 84 2.71 22.65 -35.16
C GLY A 84 2.70 22.73 -33.63
N VAL A 85 3.00 23.90 -33.06
CA VAL A 85 3.16 24.10 -31.60
C VAL A 85 1.86 23.93 -30.79
N ALA A 86 0.69 23.94 -31.45
CA ALA A 86 -0.61 23.66 -30.83
C ALA A 86 -0.82 22.16 -30.50
N SER A 87 -0.01 21.27 -31.10
CA SER A 87 -0.07 19.82 -30.87
C SER A 87 0.32 19.38 -29.45
N ALA A 88 1.15 20.17 -28.77
CA ALA A 88 1.54 19.89 -27.38
C ALA A 88 0.35 20.08 -26.43
N GLY A 89 -0.47 21.10 -26.65
CA GLY A 89 -1.66 21.37 -25.84
C GLY A 89 -2.72 20.27 -26.01
N THR A 90 -2.96 19.82 -27.25
CA THR A 90 -3.90 18.73 -27.51
C THR A 90 -3.39 17.39 -26.99
N ALA A 91 -2.09 17.08 -27.14
CA ALA A 91 -1.49 15.88 -26.57
C ALA A 91 -1.63 15.83 -25.04
N LEU A 92 -1.36 16.93 -24.35
CA LEU A 92 -1.50 17.00 -22.89
C LEU A 92 -2.97 16.86 -22.45
N PHE A 93 -3.90 17.49 -23.16
CA PHE A 93 -5.33 17.40 -22.84
C PHE A 93 -5.89 15.98 -23.03
N TYR A 94 -5.63 15.35 -24.17
CA TYR A 94 -6.08 13.98 -24.42
C TYR A 94 -5.33 12.96 -23.54
N GLY A 95 -4.06 13.22 -23.19
CA GLY A 95 -3.32 12.42 -22.21
C GLY A 95 -3.93 12.50 -20.80
N PHE A 96 -4.37 13.69 -20.38
CA PHE A 96 -5.07 13.86 -19.10
C PHE A 96 -6.42 13.13 -19.09
N ILE A 97 -7.20 13.23 -20.17
CA ILE A 97 -8.46 12.46 -20.33
C ILE A 97 -8.18 10.95 -20.21
N GLY A 98 -7.11 10.47 -20.86
CA GLY A 98 -6.67 9.09 -20.74
C GLY A 98 -6.34 8.70 -19.30
N ALA A 99 -5.63 9.54 -18.55
CA ALA A 99 -5.31 9.28 -17.15
C ALA A 99 -6.57 9.21 -16.26
N VAL A 100 -7.53 10.12 -16.46
CA VAL A 100 -8.81 10.15 -15.72
C VAL A 100 -9.64 8.90 -15.97
N ILE A 101 -9.67 8.41 -17.22
CA ILE A 101 -10.38 7.17 -17.60
C ILE A 101 -9.62 5.92 -17.14
N GLY A 102 -8.29 5.98 -17.05
CA GLY A 102 -7.45 4.87 -16.62
C GLY A 102 -7.73 4.40 -15.19
N MET A 103 -8.11 5.32 -14.29
CA MET A 103 -8.45 5.01 -12.89
C MET A 103 -9.67 4.08 -12.76
N PRO A 104 -10.87 4.41 -13.28
CA PRO A 104 -12.01 3.50 -13.24
C PRO A 104 -11.79 2.22 -14.05
N ALA A 105 -11.05 2.29 -15.16
CA ALA A 105 -10.70 1.09 -15.94
C ALA A 105 -9.83 0.11 -15.13
N ALA A 106 -8.82 0.61 -14.41
CA ALA A 106 -7.99 -0.20 -13.53
C ALA A 106 -8.80 -0.86 -12.39
N PHE A 107 -9.71 -0.10 -11.79
CA PHE A 107 -10.61 -0.60 -10.76
C PHE A 107 -11.49 -1.75 -11.29
N ILE A 108 -12.09 -1.59 -12.46
CA ILE A 108 -12.92 -2.64 -13.10
C ILE A 108 -12.09 -3.89 -13.39
N ILE A 109 -10.88 -3.77 -13.95
CA ILE A 109 -9.99 -4.90 -14.23
C ILE A 109 -9.60 -5.65 -12.95
N ASN A 110 -9.40 -4.92 -11.85
CA ASN A 110 -9.04 -5.52 -10.57
C ASN A 110 -10.22 -6.29 -9.94
N VAL A 111 -11.42 -5.69 -9.93
CA VAL A 111 -12.65 -6.30 -9.39
C VAL A 111 -13.06 -7.52 -10.21
N THR A 112 -13.03 -7.42 -11.54
CA THR A 112 -13.41 -8.54 -12.42
C THR A 112 -12.51 -9.75 -12.22
N ARG A 113 -11.18 -9.58 -12.12
CA ARG A 113 -10.29 -10.70 -11.80
C ARG A 113 -10.57 -11.32 -10.43
N GLY A 114 -10.81 -10.51 -9.41
CA GLY A 114 -11.19 -11.02 -8.09
C GLY A 114 -12.55 -11.75 -8.06
N LEU A 115 -13.36 -11.64 -9.11
CA LEU A 115 -14.61 -12.37 -9.29
C LEU A 115 -14.44 -13.67 -10.10
N PHE A 116 -13.40 -13.74 -10.94
CA PHE A 116 -13.12 -14.88 -11.83
C PHE A 116 -11.97 -15.79 -11.32
N ASP A 117 -11.25 -15.38 -10.26
CA ASP A 117 -10.34 -16.22 -9.46
C ASP A 117 -11.07 -16.82 -8.24
#